data_AF-A0A7W1I8W4-F1
#
_entry.id   AF-A0A7W1I8W4-F1
#
_cell.length_a   1.000
_cell.length_b   1.000
_cell.length_c   1.000
_cell.angle_alpha   90.00
_cell.angle_beta   90.00
_cell.angle_gamma   90.00
#
_symmetry.space_group_name_H-M   'P 1'
#
loop_
_entity.id
_entity.type
_entity.pdbx_description
1 polymer ?
#
loop_
_entity_poly.entity_id
_entity_poly.type
_entity_poly.pdbx_seq_one_letter_code
_entity_poly.pdbx_strand_id
1 'polypeptide(L)'
;MSAATVDHAEPAHGHITNTGLSNEKLAMWAFLGSECLLFGALISTYMLYRGKSVSGPRPHDIYDIPYTSVSSFVLLMSSLTMVLALASIQRGDHRGLRVWLLATALLGTVFV
;
A
#
# COMPACT_ATOMS: atom_id res chain seq x y z
N MET A 1 8.62 43.17 -37.19
CA MET A 1 9.95 42.53 -37.12
C MET A 1 10.18 42.09 -35.68
N SER A 2 10.23 40.77 -35.46
CA SER A 2 10.74 40.03 -34.27
C SER A 2 10.20 40.40 -32.87
N ALA A 3 9.87 39.48 -31.97
CA ALA A 3 10.18 38.06 -31.90
C ALA A 3 9.09 37.33 -31.10
N ALA A 4 8.69 36.16 -31.59
CA ALA A 4 7.94 35.18 -30.83
C ALA A 4 8.79 34.73 -29.64
N THR A 5 8.28 34.90 -28.43
CA THR A 5 8.72 34.13 -27.27
C THR A 5 8.38 32.69 -27.54
N VAL A 6 9.38 31.92 -27.93
CA VAL A 6 9.32 30.46 -28.05
C VAL A 6 9.08 29.93 -26.64
N ASP A 7 7.82 29.58 -26.36
CA ASP A 7 7.48 28.69 -25.25
C ASP A 7 8.21 27.37 -25.52
N HIS A 8 9.29 27.13 -24.78
CA HIS A 8 9.87 25.80 -24.64
C HIS A 8 8.92 24.96 -23.79
N ALA A 9 7.80 24.55 -24.38
CA ALA A 9 7.09 23.36 -23.94
C ALA A 9 8.01 22.18 -24.21
N GLU A 10 8.75 21.72 -23.20
CA GLU A 10 9.39 20.41 -23.28
C GLU A 10 8.31 19.38 -23.65
N PRO A 11 8.44 18.66 -24.78
CA PRO A 11 7.55 17.56 -25.05
C PRO A 11 7.80 16.53 -23.96
N ALA A 12 6.82 16.34 -23.08
CA ALA A 12 6.75 15.21 -22.17
C ALA A 12 6.89 13.95 -23.02
N HIS A 13 8.14 13.46 -23.15
CA HIS A 13 8.45 12.25 -23.88
C HIS A 13 7.79 11.12 -23.11
N GLY A 14 6.58 10.75 -23.54
CA GLY A 14 5.94 9.53 -23.08
C GLY A 14 6.92 8.40 -23.34
N HIS A 15 7.50 7.85 -22.27
CA HIS A 15 8.40 6.72 -22.36
C HIS A 15 7.67 5.59 -23.10
N ILE A 16 8.09 5.35 -24.35
CA ILE A 16 7.46 4.38 -25.23
C ILE A 16 7.94 2.99 -24.78
N THR A 17 7.14 2.34 -23.95
CA THR A 17 7.40 0.98 -23.49
C THR A 17 6.83 -0.02 -24.50
N ASN A 18 7.61 -1.02 -24.93
CA ASN A 18 7.17 -2.06 -25.88
C ASN A 18 5.95 -2.89 -25.41
N THR A 19 5.60 -2.81 -24.12
CA THR A 19 4.48 -3.51 -23.48
C THR A 19 3.24 -2.64 -23.25
N GLY A 20 3.30 -1.33 -23.55
CA GLY A 20 2.22 -0.39 -23.29
C GLY A 20 1.98 -0.06 -21.79
N LEU A 21 2.89 -0.44 -20.90
CA LEU A 21 2.81 -0.18 -19.45
C LEU A 21 3.97 0.70 -19.02
N SER A 22 3.70 1.73 -18.23
CA SER A 22 4.74 2.61 -17.71
C SER A 22 5.76 1.85 -16.84
N ASN A 23 7.04 2.23 -16.92
CA ASN A 23 8.11 1.60 -16.16
C ASN A 23 7.88 1.72 -14.64
N GLU A 24 7.27 2.81 -14.19
CA GLU A 24 6.94 3.05 -12.78
C GLU A 24 5.89 2.05 -12.28
N LYS A 25 4.87 1.77 -13.10
CA LYS A 25 3.85 0.79 -12.76
C LYS A 25 4.45 -0.60 -12.73
N LEU A 26 5.30 -0.96 -13.70
CA LEU A 26 5.99 -2.24 -13.74
C LEU A 26 6.88 -2.44 -12.50
N ALA A 27 7.64 -1.42 -12.10
CA ALA A 27 8.47 -1.45 -10.89
C ALA A 27 7.63 -1.64 -9.62
N MET A 28 6.48 -0.97 -9.52
CA MET A 28 5.54 -1.15 -8.40
C MET A 28 5.03 -2.60 -8.31
N TRP A 29 4.65 -3.21 -9.44
CA TRP A 29 4.22 -4.62 -9.47
C TRP A 29 5.34 -5.57 -9.04
N ALA A 30 6.56 -5.35 -9.51
CA ALA A 30 7.72 -6.16 -9.12
C ALA A 30 8.04 -6.02 -7.63
N PHE A 31 7.97 -4.80 -7.08
CA PHE A 31 8.16 -4.53 -5.66
C PHE A 31 7.10 -5.23 -4.78
N LEU A 32 5.82 -5.11 -5.13
CA LEU A 32 4.73 -5.80 -4.42
C LEU A 32 4.88 -7.33 -4.49
N GLY A 33 5.34 -7.86 -5.62
CA GLY A 33 5.67 -9.27 -5.76
C GLY A 33 6.81 -9.71 -4.85
N SER A 34 7.86 -8.89 -4.71
CA SER A 34 8.99 -9.15 -3.81
C SER A 34 8.56 -9.19 -2.34
N GLU A 35 7.76 -8.22 -1.88
CA GLU A 35 7.21 -8.21 -0.51
C GLU A 35 6.32 -9.43 -0.23
N CYS A 36 5.51 -9.85 -1.21
CA CYS A 36 4.71 -11.06 -1.11
C CYS A 36 5.57 -12.32 -0.92
N LEU A 37 6.67 -12.45 -1.67
CA LEU A 37 7.62 -13.55 -1.52
C LEU A 37 8.35 -13.51 -0.18
N LEU A 38 8.70 -12.32 0.32
CA LEU A 38 9.29 -12.12 1.65
C LEU A 38 8.35 -12.65 2.75
N PHE A 39 7.08 -12.23 2.75
CA PHE A 39 6.10 -12.74 3.71
C PHE A 39 5.85 -14.24 3.53
N GLY A 40 5.81 -14.73 2.29
CA GLY A 40 5.70 -16.15 1.98
C GLY A 40 6.84 -16.99 2.58
N ALA A 41 8.07 -16.51 2.51
CA ALA A 41 9.23 -17.17 3.12
C ALA A 41 9.15 -17.17 4.66
N LEU A 42 8.71 -16.06 5.28
CA LEU A 42 8.50 -15.98 6.74
C LEU A 42 7.41 -16.95 7.21
N ILE A 43 6.27 -17.01 6.51
CA ILE A 43 5.17 -17.94 6.81
C ILE A 43 5.62 -19.38 6.61
N SER A 44 6.34 -19.69 5.52
CA SER A 44 6.88 -21.02 5.24
C SER A 44 7.85 -21.47 6.34
N THR A 45 8.72 -20.56 6.80
CA THR A 45 9.62 -20.81 7.94
C THR A 45 8.84 -21.09 9.22
N TYR A 46 7.82 -20.29 9.53
CA TYR A 46 6.91 -20.57 10.65
C TYR A 46 6.23 -21.95 10.50
N MET A 47 5.78 -22.31 9.30
CA MET A 47 5.17 -23.60 9.03
C MET A 47 6.13 -24.79 9.18
N LEU A 48 7.42 -24.60 8.95
CA LEU A 48 8.42 -25.66 9.12
C LEU A 48 8.80 -25.87 10.59
N TYR A 49 8.74 -24.79 11.39
CA TYR A 49 9.06 -24.78 12.81
C TYR A 49 7.85 -24.98 13.73
N ARG A 50 6.61 -24.80 13.23
CA ARG A 50 5.40 -25.03 14.03
C ARG A 50 5.37 -26.47 14.54
N GLY A 51 5.27 -26.64 15.87
CA GLY A 51 5.23 -27.95 16.52
C GLY A 51 6.58 -28.55 16.94
N LYS A 52 7.72 -27.89 16.65
CA LYS A 52 9.03 -28.27 17.22
C LYS A 52 9.30 -27.68 18.62
N SER A 53 8.42 -26.83 19.13
CA SER A 53 8.51 -26.25 20.48
C SER A 53 8.08 -27.26 21.54
N VAL A 54 9.04 -27.76 22.34
CA VAL A 54 8.84 -28.85 23.32
C VAL A 54 8.29 -28.38 24.68
N SER A 55 8.30 -27.07 25.01
CA SER A 55 7.80 -26.61 26.32
C SER A 55 7.66 -25.08 26.37
N GLY A 56 6.50 -24.54 26.00
CA GLY A 56 6.19 -23.11 26.15
C GLY A 56 4.70 -22.89 26.41
N PRO A 57 4.32 -21.77 27.06
CA PRO A 57 2.94 -21.49 27.45
C PRO A 57 1.98 -21.57 26.24
N ARG A 58 0.76 -22.04 26.50
CA ARG A 58 -0.23 -22.34 25.47
C ARG A 58 -0.70 -21.02 24.80
N PRO A 59 -0.94 -20.99 23.48
CA PRO A 59 -1.35 -19.79 22.73
C PRO A 59 -2.51 -18.99 23.36
N HIS A 60 -3.40 -19.66 24.10
CA HIS A 60 -4.57 -19.04 24.71
C HIS A 60 -4.28 -18.01 25.81
N ASP A 61 -3.06 -17.96 26.36
CA ASP A 61 -2.69 -17.00 27.42
C ASP A 61 -2.06 -15.71 26.85
N ILE A 62 -1.79 -15.68 25.54
CA ILE A 62 -1.00 -14.61 24.88
C ILE A 62 -1.85 -13.83 23.86
N TYR A 63 -2.84 -14.48 23.23
CA TYR A 63 -3.68 -13.85 22.21
C TYR A 63 -4.96 -13.28 22.79
N ASP A 64 -4.97 -11.96 23.01
CA ASP A 64 -6.21 -11.22 23.23
C ASP A 64 -6.96 -11.10 21.89
N ILE A 65 -7.84 -12.06 21.63
CA ILE A 65 -8.71 -12.12 20.45
C ILE A 65 -9.44 -10.79 20.17
N PRO A 66 -10.01 -10.07 21.16
CA PRO A 66 -10.68 -8.80 20.87
C PRO A 66 -9.71 -7.73 20.35
N TYR A 67 -8.51 -7.64 20.91
CA TYR A 67 -7.52 -6.63 20.52
C TYR A 67 -7.02 -6.85 19.09
N THR A 68 -6.69 -8.11 18.75
CA THR A 68 -6.25 -8.52 17.41
C THR A 68 -7.33 -8.27 16.35
N SER A 69 -8.59 -8.49 16.73
CA SER A 69 -9.74 -8.27 15.84
C SER A 69 -9.99 -6.78 15.58
N VAL A 70 -9.87 -5.93 16.61
CA VAL A 70 -10.00 -4.47 16.46
C VAL A 70 -8.88 -3.90 15.58
N SER A 71 -7.62 -4.29 15.80
CA SER A 71 -6.51 -3.85 14.96
C SER A 71 -6.70 -4.24 13.48
N SER A 72 -7.20 -5.45 13.22
CA SER A 72 -7.54 -5.90 11.87
C SER A 72 -8.69 -5.09 11.26
N PHE A 73 -9.73 -4.78 12.05
CA PHE A 73 -10.83 -3.93 11.60
C PHE A 73 -10.35 -2.51 11.24
N VAL A 74 -9.47 -1.92 12.04
CA VAL A 74 -8.86 -0.60 11.75
C VAL A 74 -8.08 -0.63 10.44
N LEU A 75 -7.31 -1.69 10.18
CA LEU A 75 -6.61 -1.85 8.89
C LEU A 75 -7.56 -1.96 7.70
N LEU A 76 -8.64 -2.74 7.82
CA LEU A 76 -9.65 -2.86 6.77
C LEU A 76 -10.31 -1.51 6.48
N MET A 77 -10.63 -0.74 7.52
CA MET A 77 -11.15 0.62 7.39
C MET A 77 -10.13 1.56 6.74
N SER A 78 -8.83 1.43 7.06
CA SER A 78 -7.76 2.22 6.43
C SER A 78 -7.63 1.93 4.92
N SER A 79 -7.78 0.66 4.51
CA SER A 79 -7.83 0.28 3.10
C SER A 79 -9.03 0.91 2.37
N LEU A 80 -10.20 0.93 3.02
CA LEU A 80 -11.39 1.58 2.49
C LEU A 80 -11.20 3.10 2.32
N THR A 81 -10.58 3.79 3.29
CA THR A 81 -10.31 5.23 3.19
C THR A 81 -9.36 5.56 2.04
N MET A 82 -8.38 4.71 1.75
CA MET A 82 -7.49 4.88 0.59
C MET A 82 -8.24 4.78 -0.75
N VAL A 83 -9.21 3.86 -0.87
CA VAL A 83 -10.04 3.74 -2.08
C VAL A 83 -10.96 4.96 -2.25
N LEU A 84 -11.50 5.50 -1.16
CA LEU A 84 -12.29 6.74 -1.18
C LEU A 84 -11.44 7.95 -1.58
N ALA A 85 -10.18 8.00 -1.14
CA ALA A 85 -9.21 8.99 -1.60
C ALA A 85 -9.02 8.92 -3.12
N LEU A 86 -8.83 7.71 -3.66
CA LEU A 86 -8.72 7.49 -5.10
C LEU A 86 -9.99 7.93 -5.86
N ALA A 87 -11.18 7.62 -5.34
CA ALA A 87 -12.44 8.03 -5.94
C ALA A 87 -12.61 9.56 -5.95
N SER A 88 -12.12 10.27 -4.92
CA SER A 88 -12.20 11.73 -4.86
C SER A 88 -11.29 12.42 -5.89
N ILE A 89 -10.07 11.91 -6.10
CA ILE A 89 -9.16 12.47 -7.12
C ILE A 89 -9.61 12.15 -8.54
N GLN A 90 -10.26 11.01 -8.77
CA GLN A 90 -10.90 10.69 -10.06
C GLN A 90 -12.04 11.66 -10.40
N ARG A 91 -12.69 12.26 -9.38
CA ARG A 91 -13.72 13.30 -9.54
C ARG A 91 -13.14 14.71 -9.63
N GLY A 92 -11.81 14.87 -9.59
CA GLY A 92 -11.13 16.17 -9.58
C GLY A 92 -11.15 16.88 -8.23
N ASP A 93 -11.60 16.24 -7.15
CA ASP A 93 -11.65 16.84 -5.81
C ASP A 93 -10.33 16.65 -5.04
N HIS A 94 -9.43 17.63 -5.18
CA HIS A 94 -8.16 17.68 -4.46
C HIS A 94 -8.30 17.96 -2.96
N ARG A 95 -9.43 18.51 -2.48
CA ARG A 95 -9.67 18.69 -1.04
C ARG A 95 -10.09 17.36 -0.42
N GLY A 96 -11.02 16.66 -1.07
CA GLY A 96 -11.41 15.29 -0.71
C GLY A 96 -10.21 14.36 -0.63
N LEU A 97 -9.33 14.37 -1.65
CA LEU A 97 -8.13 13.53 -1.67
C LEU A 97 -7.26 13.73 -0.43
N ARG A 98 -6.97 14.98 -0.05
CA ARG A 98 -6.12 15.29 1.10
C ARG A 98 -6.76 14.84 2.41
N VAL A 99 -8.06 15.04 2.58
CA VAL A 99 -8.78 14.60 3.77
C VAL A 99 -8.75 13.08 3.91
N TRP A 100 -9.02 12.34 2.83
CA TRP A 100 -9.02 10.87 2.85
C TRP A 100 -7.63 10.27 3.02
N LEU A 101 -6.59 10.89 2.45
CA LEU A 101 -5.19 10.48 2.69
C LEU A 101 -4.76 10.72 4.14
N LEU A 102 -5.12 11.87 4.72
CA LEU A 102 -4.86 12.14 6.14
C LEU A 102 -5.60 11.16 7.05
N ALA A 103 -6.87 10.85 6.74
CA ALA A 103 -7.63 9.84 7.47
C ALA A 103 -6.95 8.47 7.40
N THR A 104 -6.52 8.04 6.21
CA THR A 104 -5.79 6.77 6.01
C THR A 104 -4.50 6.72 6.84
N ALA A 105 -3.71 7.80 6.82
CA ALA A 105 -2.48 7.90 7.61
C ALA A 105 -2.75 7.83 9.12
N LEU A 106 -3.81 8.51 9.59
CA LEU A 106 -4.19 8.53 11.01
C LEU A 106 -4.68 7.15 11.48
N LEU A 107 -5.51 6.47 10.68
CA LEU A 107 -5.92 5.09 10.97
C LEU A 107 -4.72 4.13 10.96
N GLY A 108 -3.74 4.36 10.06
CA GLY A 108 -2.47 3.61 10.06
C GLY A 108 -1.65 3.84 11.33
N THR A 109 -1.55 5.07 11.83
CA THR A 109 -0.85 5.36 13.09
C THR A 109 -1.55 4.82 14.33
N VAL A 110 -2.88 4.59 14.27
CA VAL A 110 -3.62 3.95 15.37
C VAL A 110 -3.40 2.43 15.38
N PHE A 111 -3.03 1.85 14.24
CA PHE A 111 -2.74 0.42 14.12
C PHE A 111 -1.32 0.04 14.60
N VAL A 112 -0.32 0.88 14.30
CA VAL A 112 1.08 0.71 14.72
C VAL A 112 1.21 0.88 16.23
#